data_AF-A0A934TDY3-F1
#
_entry.id   AF-A0A934TDY3-F1
#
_cell.length_a   1.000
_cell.length_b   1.000
_cell.length_c   1.000
_cell.angle_alpha   90.00
_cell.angle_beta   90.00
_cell.angle_gamma   90.00
#
_symmetry.space_group_name_H-M   'P 1'
#
loop_
_entity.id
_entity.type
_entity.pdbx_description
1 polymer ?
#
loop_
_entity_poly.entity_id
_entity_poly.type
_entity_poly.pdbx_seq_one_letter_code
_entity_poly.pdbx_strand_id
1 'polypeptide(L)' 'MSLKTHYENLPDPKKKLLNDIMQACDLSQASVYRLLTGKKDPTKLQAEAISKITGITVEELFPDMNKKKTKKEAQNV' A
#
# COMPACT_ATOMS: atom_id res chain seq x y z
N MET A 1 -9.78 3.90 6.08
CA MET A 1 -8.61 4.01 7.00
C MET A 1 -7.34 3.70 6.23
N SER A 2 -6.20 4.34 6.53
CA SER A 2 -4.94 4.09 5.79
C SER A 2 -4.30 2.72 6.13
N LEU A 3 -3.50 2.17 5.21
CA LEU A 3 -2.76 0.91 5.43
C LEU A 3 -1.87 0.99 6.69
N LYS A 4 -1.28 2.15 6.98
CA LYS A 4 -0.49 2.39 8.20
C LYS A 4 -1.32 2.19 9.46
N THR A 5 -2.49 2.83 9.51
CA THR A 5 -3.40 2.78 10.66
C THR A 5 -3.87 1.35 10.90
N HIS A 6 -4.18 0.61 9.84
CA HIS A 6 -4.53 -0.81 9.94
C HIS A 6 -3.38 -1.65 10.51
N TYR A 7 -2.15 -1.44 10.02
CA TYR A 7 -0.95 -2.13 10.51
C TYR A 7 -0.65 -1.84 11.99
N GLU A 8 -0.83 -0.60 12.45
CA GLU A 8 -0.54 -0.20 13.83
C GLU A 8 -1.53 -0.78 14.85
N ASN A 9 -2.79 -0.98 14.44
CA ASN A 9 -3.88 -1.49 15.28
C ASN A 9 -3.92 -3.02 15.42
N LEU A 10 -3.05 -3.77 14.73
CA LEU A 10 -3.00 -5.24 14.84
C LEU A 10 -2.26 -5.68 16.13
N PRO A 11 -2.85 -6.54 16.98
CA PRO A 11 -2.30 -6.93 18.28
C PRO A 11 -1.27 -8.08 18.22
N ASP A 12 -0.33 -8.01 17.27
CA ASP A 12 0.63 -9.07 16.88
C ASP A 12 0.02 -10.31 16.17
N PRO A 13 0.72 -10.93 15.19
CA PRO A 13 2.01 -10.55 14.64
C PRO A 13 1.86 -9.62 13.45
N LYS A 14 2.22 -8.35 13.64
CA LYS A 14 2.40 -7.37 12.55
C LYS A 14 3.34 -7.90 11.46
N LYS A 15 4.25 -8.80 11.85
CA LYS A 15 5.14 -9.57 10.98
C LYS A 15 4.43 -10.48 9.98
N LYS A 16 3.25 -11.02 10.30
CA LYS A 16 2.51 -11.92 9.40
C LYS A 16 1.98 -11.15 8.20
N LEU A 17 1.25 -10.05 8.44
CA LEU A 17 0.79 -9.17 7.37
C LEU A 17 1.96 -8.65 6.53
N LEU A 18 3.07 -8.29 7.19
CA LEU A 18 4.26 -7.80 6.49
C LEU A 18 4.86 -8.90 5.58
N ASN A 19 4.99 -10.12 6.08
CA ASN A 19 5.46 -11.27 5.29
C ASN A 19 4.50 -11.60 4.13
N ASP A 20 3.20 -11.59 4.36
CA ASP A 20 2.19 -11.86 3.33
C ASP A 20 2.30 -10.83 2.18
N ILE A 21 2.48 -9.55 2.51
CA ILE A 21 2.68 -8.49 1.53
C ILE A 21 4.03 -8.65 0.81
N MET A 22 5.10 -8.97 1.54
CA MET A 22 6.42 -9.19 0.94
C MET A 22 6.39 -10.33 -0.08
N GLN A 23 5.76 -11.45 0.26
CA GLN A 23 5.63 -12.61 -0.64
C GLN A 23 4.73 -12.32 -1.84
N ALA A 24 3.56 -11.70 -1.61
CA ALA A 24 2.62 -11.42 -2.70
C ALA A 24 3.12 -10.36 -3.68
N CYS A 25 3.93 -9.41 -3.22
CA CYS A 25 4.41 -8.29 -4.04
C CYS A 25 5.86 -8.43 -4.50
N ASP A 26 6.55 -9.50 -4.08
CA ASP A 26 7.99 -9.70 -4.22
C ASP A 26 8.79 -8.44 -3.80
N LEU A 27 8.52 -7.97 -2.59
CA LEU A 27 9.10 -6.75 -2.04
C LEU A 27 9.94 -7.02 -0.81
N SER A 28 11.03 -6.26 -0.67
CA SER A 28 11.79 -6.22 0.58
C SER A 28 10.97 -5.58 1.71
N GLN A 29 11.25 -5.98 2.96
CA GLN A 29 10.64 -5.40 4.15
C GLN A 29 10.71 -3.87 4.16
N ALA A 30 11.87 -3.30 3.79
CA ALA A 30 12.05 -1.86 3.68
C ALA A 30 11.12 -1.22 2.63
N SER A 31 10.86 -1.91 1.51
CA SER A 31 9.93 -1.44 0.49
C SER A 31 8.49 -1.44 0.99
N VAL A 32 8.08 -2.48 1.72
CA VAL A 32 6.76 -2.56 2.35
C VAL A 32 6.57 -1.44 3.38
N TYR A 33 7.59 -1.15 4.20
CA TYR A 33 7.54 0.01 5.10
C TYR A 33 7.42 1.35 4.36
N ARG A 34 8.05 1.51 3.19
CA ARG A 34 7.87 2.71 2.36
C ARG A 34 6.44 2.83 1.82
N LEU A 35 5.79 1.71 1.49
CA LEU A 35 4.36 1.69 1.12
C LEU A 35 3.48 2.07 2.31
N LEU A 36 3.73 1.47 3.48
CA LEU A 36 3.02 1.77 4.73
C LEU A 36 3.14 3.25 5.12
N THR A 37 4.32 3.83 4.96
CA THR A 37 4.58 5.23 5.32
C THR A 37 4.20 6.23 4.23
N GLY A 38 3.70 5.77 3.07
CA GLY A 38 3.37 6.63 1.93
C GLY A 38 4.59 7.26 1.25
N LYS A 39 5.81 6.83 1.59
CA LYS A 39 7.07 7.26 0.94
C LYS A 39 7.26 6.64 -0.45
N LYS A 40 6.50 5.60 -0.78
CA LYS A 40 6.47 4.92 -2.08
C LYS A 40 5.03 4.62 -2.43
N ASP A 41 4.65 4.81 -3.69
CA ASP A 41 3.35 4.33 -4.18
C ASP A 41 3.46 2.86 -4.62
N PRO A 42 2.46 2.03 -4.33
CA PRO A 42 2.39 0.69 -4.90
C PRO A 42 2.01 0.77 -6.39
N THR A 43 2.42 -0.23 -7.15
CA THR A 43 1.86 -0.46 -8.49
C THR A 43 0.42 -0.95 -8.40
N LYS A 44 -0.33 -0.92 -9.52
CA LYS A 44 -1.72 -1.37 -9.57
C LYS A 44 -1.87 -2.83 -9.09
N LEU A 45 -1.00 -3.72 -9.55
CA LEU A 45 -0.98 -5.13 -9.13
C LEU A 45 -0.69 -5.31 -7.64
N GLN A 46 0.27 -4.53 -7.10
CA GLN A 46 0.61 -4.58 -5.68
C GLN A 46 -0.54 -4.07 -4.82
N ALA A 47 -1.20 -2.99 -5.23
CA ALA A 47 -2.34 -2.44 -4.52
C ALA A 47 -3.50 -3.45 -4.45
N GLU A 48 -3.82 -4.10 -5.58
CA GLU A 48 -4.83 -5.17 -5.64
C GLU A 48 -4.46 -6.38 -4.77
N ALA A 49 -3.19 -6.78 -4.76
CA ALA A 49 -2.72 -7.88 -3.91
C ALA A 49 -2.87 -7.54 -2.41
N ILE A 50 -2.43 -6.35 -2.00
CA ILE A 50 -2.53 -5.89 -0.60
C ILE A 50 -4.00 -5.74 -0.17
N SER A 51 -4.86 -5.27 -1.08
CA SER A 51 -6.31 -5.20 -0.86
C SER A 51 -6.91 -6.57 -0.59
N LYS A 52 -6.53 -7.60 -1.36
CA LYS A 52 -6.97 -8.99 -1.12
C LYS A 52 -6.47 -9.57 0.20
N ILE A 53 -5.23 -9.26 0.61
CA ILE A 53 -4.64 -9.76 1.87
C ILE A 53 -5.32 -9.14 3.09
N THR A 54 -5.60 -7.84 3.03
CA THR A 54 -6.17 -7.09 4.15
C THR A 54 -7.69 -7.11 4.19
N GLY A 55 -8.34 -7.45 3.07
CA GLY A 55 -9.79 -7.36 2.91
C GLY A 55 -10.31 -5.92 2.79
N ILE A 56 -9.43 -4.93 2.68
CA ILE A 56 -9.78 -3.51 2.58
C ILE A 56 -9.61 -3.06 1.13
N THR A 57 -10.45 -2.15 0.65
CA THR A 57 -10.36 -1.65 -0.73
C THR A 57 -9.08 -0.86 -0.98
N VAL A 58 -8.58 -0.88 -2.22
CA VAL A 58 -7.39 -0.12 -2.64
C VAL A 58 -7.51 1.37 -2.31
N GLU A 59 -8.70 1.94 -2.49
CA GLU A 59 -8.99 3.36 -2.27
C GLU A 59 -8.84 3.76 -0.80
N GLU A 60 -9.25 2.86 0.11
CA GLU A 60 -9.08 3.09 1.54
C GLU A 60 -7.63 2.91 1.99
N LEU A 61 -6.94 1.89 1.46
CA LEU A 61 -5.55 1.60 1.82
C LEU A 61 -4.57 2.63 1.28
N PHE A 62 -4.79 3.08 0.05
CA PHE A 62 -3.93 3.98 -0.71
C PHE A 62 -4.71 5.18 -1.27
N PRO A 63 -5.26 6.05 -0.40
CA PRO A 63 -6.10 7.19 -0.83
C PRO A 63 -5.35 8.17 -1.75
N ASP A 64 -4.03 8.25 -1.62
CA ASP A 64 -3.20 9.14 -2.43
C ASP A 64 -2.86 8.59 -3.83
N MET A 65 -3.10 7.31 -4.12
CA MET A 65 -2.95 6.76 -5.48
C MET A 65 -3.93 7.43 -6.45
N ASN A 66 -5.14 7.76 -6.00
CA ASN A 66 -6.14 8.43 -6.85
C ASN A 66 -5.77 9.90 -7.13
N LYS A 67 -5.02 10.56 -6.23
CA LYS A 67 -4.59 11.95 -6.43
C LYS A 67 -3.48 12.12 -7.46
N LYS A 68 -2.80 11.03 -7.86
CA LYS A 68 -1.72 11.10 -8.88
C LYS A 68 -2.23 10.98 -10.31
N LYS A 69 -3.47 10.53 -10.53
CA LYS A 69 -4.08 10.55 -11.87
C LYS A 69 -4.31 11.97 -12.37
N THR A 70 -4.48 12.95 -11.48
CA THR A 70 -4.69 14.36 -11.84
C THR A 70 -3.41 15.19 -11.98
N LYS A 71 -2.23 14.67 -11.63
CA LYS A 71 -0.96 15.43 -11.74
C LYS A 71 -0.09 15.09 -12.94
N LYS A 72 -0.39 14.02 -13.69
CA LYS A 72 0.38 13.68 -14.90
C LYS A 72 -0.13 14.32 -16.20
N GLU A 73 -1.27 15.01 -16.18
CA GLU A 73 -1.77 15.77 -17.35
C GLU A 73 -1.41 17.26 -17.35
N ALA A 74 -0.84 17.81 -16.27
CA ALA A 74 -0.52 19.25 -16.17
C ALA A 74 0.95 19.60 -16.48
N GLN A 75 1.67 18.75 -17.21
CA GLN A 75 3.06 19.01 -17.59
C GLN A 75 3.33 18.55 -19.02
N ASN A 76 2.51 19.04 -19.96
CA ASN A 76 2.85 19.12 -21.37
C ASN A 76 2.03 20.25 -22.02
N VAL A 77 2.36 21.50 -21.66
CA VAL A 77 2.00 22.71 -22.42
C VAL A 77 3.22 23.61 -22.48
#